data_AF-A0A6B3R291-F1
#
_entry.id   AF-A0A6B3R291-F1
#
_cell.length_a   1.000
_cell.length_b   1.000
_cell.length_c   1.000
_cell.angle_alpha   90.00
_cell.angle_beta   90.00
_cell.angle_gamma   90.00
#
_symmetry.space_group_name_H-M   'P 1'
#
loop_
_entity.id
_entity.type
_entity.pdbx_description
1 polymer ?
#
loop_
_entity_poly.entity_id
_entity_poly.type
_entity_poly.pdbx_seq_one_letter_code
_entity_poly.pdbx_strand_id
1 'polypeptide(L)'
;MIVLIGTIVFISNYLLDFLGEFFWGLQYKYWMLIIYGILLIVFQIIVEIFPNKIFDYINLVLLSPLALLFTIVMVSKPFLALLIHLIYYLFIPTIIPFGFYFANEYYSFIPINTETYVYLIITFSVIIATSLNNQIKYIVYLASPIKILKSDDSEKFRFKELTDYLLSKTNIRFIIYLSYFIYLITFNIFNLQNITIYETEVIDRAVLQSFITFVAFDSVLRNLKPLDFKSSEMLKRIVRSITGKDLNV
;
A
#
# COMPACT_ATOMS: atom_id res chain seq x y z
N MET A 1 20.72 -17.14 47.14
CA MET A 1 21.19 -17.20 45.73
C MET A 1 20.75 -18.49 45.04
N ILE A 2 20.99 -19.67 45.62
CA ILE A 2 20.58 -20.98 45.06
C ILE A 2 19.06 -21.12 44.90
N VAL A 3 18.27 -20.62 45.85
CA VAL A 3 16.79 -20.61 45.76
C VAL A 3 16.29 -19.74 44.59
N LEU A 4 16.99 -18.63 44.31
CA LEU A 4 16.61 -17.65 43.28
C LEU A 4 16.95 -18.18 41.87
N ILE A 5 18.06 -18.90 41.74
CA ILE A 5 18.43 -19.64 40.52
C ILE A 5 17.47 -20.83 40.32
N GLY A 6 17.10 -21.53 41.40
CA GLY A 6 16.11 -22.61 41.37
C GLY A 6 14.74 -22.14 40.89
N THR A 7 14.27 -20.98 41.37
CA THR A 7 13.00 -20.40 40.90
C THR A 7 13.08 -19.94 39.44
N ILE A 8 14.21 -19.39 38.99
CA ILE A 8 14.39 -18.98 37.59
C ILE A 8 14.41 -20.20 36.66
N VAL A 9 15.10 -21.28 37.03
CA VAL A 9 15.16 -22.53 36.25
C VAL A 9 13.81 -23.26 36.26
N PHE A 10 13.05 -23.17 37.35
CA PHE A 10 11.70 -23.73 37.43
C PHE A 10 10.73 -22.95 36.54
N ILE A 11 10.79 -21.60 36.58
CA ILE A 11 9.96 -20.72 35.75
C ILE A 11 10.32 -20.86 34.26
N SER A 12 11.60 -21.03 33.90
CA SER A 12 12.02 -21.19 32.51
C SER A 12 11.60 -22.54 31.91
N ASN A 13 11.67 -23.63 32.69
CA ASN A 13 11.20 -24.94 32.23
C ASN A 13 9.66 -24.96 32.11
N TYR A 14 8.95 -24.35 33.06
CA TYR A 14 7.50 -24.22 32.98
C TYR A 14 7.05 -23.36 31.77
N LEU A 15 7.82 -22.32 31.42
CA LEU A 15 7.60 -21.53 30.22
C LEU A 15 7.88 -22.32 28.92
N LEU A 16 8.88 -23.20 28.91
CA LEU A 16 9.21 -24.04 27.75
C LEU A 16 8.16 -25.14 27.52
N ASP A 17 7.66 -25.76 28.59
CA ASP A 17 6.57 -26.73 28.51
C ASP A 17 5.25 -26.04 28.10
N PHE A 18 4.98 -24.85 28.64
CA PHE A 18 3.83 -24.02 28.26
C PHE A 18 3.88 -23.60 26.78
N LEU A 19 5.07 -23.22 26.27
CA LEU A 19 5.24 -22.91 24.85
C LEU A 19 5.14 -24.16 23.97
N GLY A 20 5.63 -25.32 24.43
CA GLY A 20 5.51 -26.61 23.74
C GLY A 20 4.04 -27.04 23.57
N GLU A 21 3.23 -26.91 24.62
CA GLU A 21 1.79 -27.18 24.57
C GLU A 21 1.02 -26.13 23.75
N PHE A 22 1.45 -24.86 23.76
CA PHE A 22 0.89 -23.76 22.97
C PHE A 22 0.99 -23.98 21.46
N PHE A 23 2.02 -24.69 20.97
CA PHE A 23 2.19 -25.00 19.55
C PHE A 23 1.40 -26.24 19.07
N TRP A 24 0.98 -27.14 19.97
CA TRP A 24 0.24 -28.37 19.62
C TRP A 24 -1.31 -28.23 19.69
N GLY A 25 -1.85 -27.27 20.45
CA GLY A 25 -3.29 -27.17 20.80
C GLY A 25 -4.16 -26.20 19.99
N LEU A 26 -4.02 -26.10 18.67
CA LEU A 26 -4.73 -25.09 17.85
C LEU A 26 -6.28 -25.23 17.78
N GLN A 27 -6.88 -26.30 18.34
CA GLN A 27 -8.34 -26.48 18.38
C GLN A 27 -9.07 -25.75 19.53
N TYR A 28 -8.38 -25.32 20.59
CA TYR A 28 -8.98 -24.68 21.79
C TYR A 28 -8.63 -23.18 21.96
N LYS A 29 -8.17 -22.53 20.89
CA LYS A 29 -7.55 -21.20 20.86
C LYS A 29 -8.39 -20.07 21.47
N TYR A 30 -9.71 -20.13 21.36
CA TYR A 30 -10.61 -19.09 21.88
C TYR A 30 -10.81 -19.19 23.40
N TRP A 31 -10.78 -20.40 23.95
CA TRP A 31 -10.97 -20.63 25.39
C TRP A 31 -9.78 -20.15 26.22
N MET A 32 -8.54 -20.29 25.72
CA MET A 32 -7.37 -19.75 26.41
C MET A 32 -7.39 -18.21 26.49
N LEU A 33 -7.85 -17.52 25.45
CA LEU A 33 -7.98 -16.05 25.48
C LEU A 33 -9.02 -15.59 26.51
N ILE A 34 -10.12 -16.33 26.64
CA ILE A 34 -11.17 -16.06 27.64
C ILE A 34 -10.62 -16.30 29.06
N ILE A 35 -9.94 -17.43 29.29
CA ILE A 35 -9.34 -17.75 30.59
C ILE A 35 -8.27 -16.74 30.98
N TYR A 36 -7.41 -16.34 30.05
CA TYR A 36 -6.40 -15.30 30.26
C TYR A 36 -7.04 -13.94 30.59
N GLY A 37 -8.12 -13.57 29.88
CA GLY A 37 -8.89 -12.36 30.17
C GLY A 37 -9.52 -12.36 31.56
N ILE A 38 -10.09 -13.49 31.99
CA ILE A 38 -10.66 -13.64 33.34
C ILE A 38 -9.56 -13.54 34.41
N LEU A 39 -8.41 -14.19 34.21
CA LEU A 39 -7.26 -14.11 35.10
C LEU A 39 -6.76 -12.66 35.26
N LEU A 40 -6.70 -11.90 34.17
CA LEU A 40 -6.34 -10.47 34.20
C LEU A 40 -7.32 -9.65 35.04
N ILE A 41 -8.63 -9.87 34.86
CA ILE A 41 -9.66 -9.15 35.62
C ILE A 41 -9.58 -9.47 37.11
N VAL A 42 -9.46 -10.77 37.45
CA VAL A 42 -9.32 -11.21 38.85
C VAL A 42 -8.06 -10.61 39.48
N PHE A 43 -6.95 -10.59 38.75
CA PHE A 43 -5.70 -10.02 39.25
C PHE A 43 -5.79 -8.50 39.44
N GLN A 44 -6.47 -7.77 38.54
CA GLN A 44 -6.73 -6.33 38.71
C GLN A 44 -7.53 -6.02 39.97
N ILE A 45 -8.58 -6.81 40.26
CA ILE A 45 -9.39 -6.66 41.48
C ILE A 45 -8.52 -6.88 42.73
N ILE A 46 -7.62 -7.87 42.71
CA ILE A 46 -6.71 -8.14 43.85
C ILE A 46 -5.73 -7.00 44.06
N VAL A 47 -5.17 -6.42 42.99
CA VAL A 47 -4.25 -5.27 43.06
C VAL A 47 -4.96 -4.04 43.64
N GLU A 48 -6.21 -3.78 43.26
CA GLU A 48 -7.01 -2.66 43.79
C GLU A 48 -7.35 -2.82 45.28
N ILE A 49 -7.61 -4.05 45.74
CA ILE A 49 -7.93 -4.33 47.14
C ILE A 49 -6.67 -4.33 48.02
N PHE A 50 -5.51 -4.76 47.49
CA PHE A 50 -4.24 -4.86 48.22
C PHE A 50 -3.11 -4.07 47.53
N PRO A 51 -3.09 -2.74 47.64
CA PRO A 51 -2.08 -1.91 47.01
C PRO A 51 -0.71 -2.12 47.68
N ASN A 52 0.15 -2.92 47.04
CA ASN A 52 1.56 -3.05 47.38
C ASN A 52 2.42 -2.90 46.13
N LYS A 53 3.61 -2.30 46.29
CA LYS A 53 4.59 -2.12 45.20
C LYS A 53 4.92 -3.41 44.45
N ILE A 54 4.91 -4.56 45.12
CA ILE A 54 5.18 -5.87 44.49
C ILE A 54 4.03 -6.27 43.55
N PHE A 55 2.79 -6.03 43.95
CA PHE A 55 1.61 -6.30 43.11
C PHE A 55 1.59 -5.39 41.88
N ASP A 56 2.07 -4.14 42.00
CA ASP A 56 2.22 -3.24 40.84
C ASP A 56 3.23 -3.76 39.82
N TYR A 57 4.38 -4.29 40.26
CA TYR A 57 5.37 -4.89 39.35
C TYR A 57 4.83 -6.15 38.67
N ILE A 58 4.13 -7.02 39.41
CA ILE A 58 3.53 -8.24 38.82
C ILE A 58 2.43 -7.85 37.83
N ASN A 59 1.61 -6.84 38.14
CA ASN A 59 0.57 -6.32 37.24
C ASN A 59 1.19 -5.77 35.94
N LEU A 60 2.32 -5.07 36.02
CA LEU A 60 3.04 -4.59 34.84
C LEU A 60 3.54 -5.74 33.95
N VAL A 61 4.11 -6.80 34.55
CA VAL A 61 4.57 -7.98 33.81
C VAL A 61 3.39 -8.73 33.19
N LEU A 62 2.28 -8.87 33.90
CA LEU A 62 1.07 -9.55 33.44
C LEU A 62 0.36 -8.79 32.30
N LEU A 63 0.36 -7.45 32.36
CA LEU A 63 -0.18 -6.59 31.31
C LEU A 63 0.78 -6.41 30.13
N SER A 64 2.07 -6.74 30.28
CA SER A 64 3.08 -6.53 29.24
C SER A 64 2.77 -7.20 27.90
N PRO A 65 2.22 -8.44 27.81
CA PRO A 65 1.86 -9.04 26.52
C PRO A 65 0.71 -8.31 25.85
N LEU A 66 -0.25 -7.81 26.65
CA LEU A 66 -1.37 -7.02 26.16
C LEU A 66 -0.88 -5.66 25.64
N ALA A 67 0.02 -5.01 26.38
CA ALA A 67 0.64 -3.74 25.99
C ALA A 67 1.46 -3.87 24.70
N LEU A 68 2.18 -4.98 24.52
CA LEU A 68 2.88 -5.30 23.26
C LEU A 68 1.88 -5.42 22.09
N LEU A 69 0.78 -6.15 22.26
CA LEU A 69 -0.27 -6.25 21.24
C LEU A 69 -0.87 -4.88 20.91
N PHE A 70 -1.19 -4.07 21.91
CA PHE A 70 -1.68 -2.71 21.70
C PHE A 70 -0.67 -1.82 20.97
N THR A 71 0.62 -1.95 21.27
CA THR A 71 1.68 -1.20 20.59
C THR A 71 1.78 -1.61 19.11
N ILE A 72 1.70 -2.91 18.82
CA ILE A 72 1.67 -3.43 17.45
C ILE A 72 0.46 -2.86 16.69
N VAL A 73 -0.73 -2.86 17.30
CA VAL A 73 -1.95 -2.32 16.69
C VAL A 73 -1.85 -0.80 16.48
N MET A 74 -1.26 -0.08 17.43
CA MET A 74 -1.10 1.37 17.34
C MET A 74 -0.13 1.77 16.23
N VAL A 75 0.95 1.01 16.04
CA VAL A 75 1.94 1.23 14.97
C VAL A 75 1.42 0.72 13.61
N SER A 76 0.61 -0.34 13.57
CA SER A 76 0.08 -0.88 12.33
C SER A 76 -1.00 0.00 11.71
N LYS A 77 -1.78 0.74 12.52
CA LYS A 77 -2.83 1.65 12.04
C LYS A 77 -2.33 2.66 10.99
N PRO A 78 -1.26 3.44 11.22
CA PRO A 78 -0.76 4.36 10.20
C PRO A 78 -0.20 3.66 8.97
N PHE A 79 0.40 2.49 9.14
CA PHE A 79 0.87 1.68 8.02
C PHE A 79 -0.28 1.20 7.12
N LEU A 80 -1.35 0.66 7.73
CA LEU A 80 -2.55 0.23 7.00
C LEU A 80 -3.24 1.40 6.30
N ALA A 81 -3.30 2.57 6.93
CA ALA A 81 -3.83 3.78 6.32
C ALA A 81 -3.08 4.12 5.02
N LEU A 82 -1.75 4.14 5.07
CA LEU A 82 -0.91 4.44 3.91
C LEU A 82 -1.06 3.39 2.80
N LEU A 83 -1.18 2.11 3.15
CA LEU A 83 -1.47 1.05 2.18
C LEU A 83 -2.81 1.28 1.47
N ILE A 84 -3.85 1.64 2.22
CA ILE A 84 -5.17 1.97 1.66
C ILE A 84 -5.06 3.16 0.70
N HIS A 85 -4.33 4.22 1.08
CA HIS A 85 -4.11 5.37 0.19
C HIS A 85 -3.35 5.00 -1.08
N LEU A 86 -2.34 4.14 -0.98
CA LEU A 86 -1.60 3.64 -2.14
C LEU A 86 -2.50 2.84 -3.08
N ILE A 87 -3.35 1.96 -2.53
CA ILE A 87 -4.31 1.18 -3.32
C ILE A 87 -5.28 2.10 -4.05
N TYR A 88 -5.89 3.07 -3.35
CA TYR A 88 -6.77 4.05 -3.99
C TYR A 88 -6.04 4.83 -5.08
N TYR A 89 -4.80 5.25 -4.81
CA TYR A 89 -4.00 5.99 -5.75
C TYR A 89 -3.74 5.21 -7.05
N LEU A 90 -3.47 3.91 -6.97
CA LEU A 90 -3.26 3.06 -8.15
C LEU A 90 -4.58 2.67 -8.84
N PHE A 91 -5.67 2.58 -8.08
CA PHE A 91 -6.98 2.22 -8.60
C PHE A 91 -7.65 3.35 -9.39
N ILE A 92 -7.60 4.60 -8.89
CA ILE A 92 -8.27 5.75 -9.53
C ILE A 92 -7.88 5.93 -11.02
N PRO A 93 -6.60 5.91 -11.41
CA PRO A 93 -6.17 5.99 -12.81
C PRO A 93 -6.76 4.91 -13.71
N THR A 94 -7.03 3.74 -13.13
CA THR A 94 -7.53 2.54 -13.82
C THR A 94 -9.01 2.65 -14.18
N ILE A 95 -9.76 3.50 -13.48
CA ILE A 95 -11.18 3.73 -13.76
C ILE A 95 -11.40 4.30 -15.16
N ILE A 96 -10.52 5.18 -15.64
CA ILE A 96 -10.68 5.84 -16.95
C ILE A 96 -10.57 4.82 -18.10
N PRO A 97 -9.50 4.00 -18.20
CA PRO A 97 -9.41 2.96 -19.22
C PRO A 97 -10.51 1.90 -19.12
N PHE A 98 -10.93 1.52 -17.90
CA PHE A 98 -12.06 0.60 -17.72
C PHE A 98 -13.38 1.20 -18.19
N GLY A 99 -13.61 2.50 -17.95
CA GLY A 99 -14.80 3.19 -18.47
C GLY A 99 -14.84 3.16 -19.99
N PHE A 100 -13.68 3.32 -20.65
CA PHE A 100 -13.58 3.16 -22.10
C PHE A 100 -13.86 1.73 -22.57
N TYR A 101 -13.34 0.72 -21.85
CA TYR A 101 -13.65 -0.69 -22.10
C TYR A 101 -15.16 -0.95 -22.07
N PHE A 102 -15.85 -0.58 -20.98
CA PHE A 102 -17.29 -0.79 -20.84
C PHE A 102 -18.11 -0.03 -21.88
N ALA A 103 -17.70 1.20 -22.20
CA ALA A 103 -18.36 1.97 -23.25
C ALA A 103 -18.22 1.29 -24.62
N ASN A 104 -17.02 0.78 -24.95
CA ASN A 104 -16.81 0.09 -26.21
C ASN A 104 -17.55 -1.25 -26.28
N GLU A 105 -17.63 -2.00 -25.17
CA GLU A 105 -18.42 -3.23 -25.10
C GLU A 105 -19.91 -2.97 -25.31
N TYR A 106 -20.46 -1.91 -24.70
CA TYR A 106 -21.88 -1.57 -24.80
C TYR A 106 -22.28 -1.03 -26.18
N TYR A 107 -21.47 -0.15 -26.77
CA TYR A 107 -21.80 0.52 -28.04
C TYR A 107 -21.17 -0.14 -29.27
N SER A 108 -20.26 -1.10 -29.09
CA SER A 108 -19.52 -1.77 -30.17
C SER A 108 -18.84 -0.80 -31.15
N PHE A 109 -18.18 0.27 -30.63
CA PHE A 109 -17.55 1.27 -31.50
C PHE A 109 -16.42 0.67 -32.35
N ILE A 110 -15.59 -0.18 -31.75
CA ILE A 110 -14.40 -0.76 -32.38
C ILE A 110 -14.29 -2.24 -31.98
N PRO A 111 -14.08 -3.18 -32.92
CA PRO A 111 -13.77 -4.57 -32.59
C PRO A 111 -12.35 -4.64 -32.03
N ILE A 112 -12.23 -4.70 -30.71
CA ILE A 112 -10.96 -4.77 -29.98
C ILE A 112 -10.90 -6.12 -29.25
N ASN A 113 -9.79 -6.84 -29.42
CA ASN A 113 -9.57 -8.11 -28.72
C ASN A 113 -9.24 -7.88 -27.23
N THR A 114 -9.49 -8.90 -26.41
CA THR A 114 -9.24 -8.87 -24.95
C THR A 114 -7.80 -8.47 -24.60
N GLU A 115 -6.81 -8.95 -25.36
CA GLU A 115 -5.39 -8.67 -25.09
C GLU A 115 -5.04 -7.21 -25.34
N THR A 116 -5.66 -6.60 -26.36
CA THR A 116 -5.53 -5.17 -26.63
C THR A 116 -6.14 -4.35 -25.50
N TYR A 117 -7.26 -4.78 -24.92
CA TYR A 117 -7.81 -4.11 -23.73
C TYR A 117 -6.89 -4.20 -22.52
N VAL A 118 -6.31 -5.36 -22.25
CA VAL A 118 -5.32 -5.53 -21.17
C VAL A 118 -4.15 -4.56 -21.38
N TYR A 119 -3.60 -4.52 -22.58
CA TYR A 119 -2.53 -3.57 -22.93
C TYR A 119 -2.94 -2.11 -22.69
N LEU A 120 -4.11 -1.69 -23.18
CA LEU A 120 -4.59 -0.31 -23.06
C LEU A 120 -4.86 0.06 -21.61
N ILE A 121 -5.54 -0.82 -20.86
CA ILE A 121 -5.87 -0.59 -19.45
C ILE A 121 -4.59 -0.36 -18.66
N ILE A 122 -3.61 -1.25 -18.74
CA ILE A 122 -2.37 -1.14 -17.95
C ILE A 122 -1.57 0.10 -18.38
N THR A 123 -1.38 0.28 -19.69
CA THR A 123 -0.58 1.39 -20.24
C THR A 123 -1.15 2.74 -19.83
N PHE A 124 -2.45 2.97 -20.08
CA PHE A 124 -3.07 4.25 -19.75
C PHE A 124 -3.18 4.48 -18.24
N SER A 125 -3.45 3.44 -17.45
CA SER A 125 -3.50 3.57 -15.98
C SER A 125 -2.19 4.10 -15.43
N VAL A 126 -1.07 3.53 -15.88
CA VAL A 126 0.26 3.92 -15.44
C VAL A 126 0.69 5.30 -15.97
N ILE A 127 0.36 5.62 -17.22
CA ILE A 127 0.60 6.96 -17.80
C ILE A 127 -0.17 8.03 -17.03
N ILE A 128 -1.45 7.79 -16.74
CA ILE A 128 -2.30 8.70 -15.97
C ILE A 128 -1.76 8.84 -14.55
N ALA A 129 -1.43 7.73 -13.88
CA ALA A 129 -0.85 7.70 -12.54
C ALA A 129 0.38 8.62 -12.43
N THR A 130 1.29 8.55 -13.40
CA THR A 130 2.55 9.30 -13.37
C THR A 130 2.44 10.73 -13.86
N SER A 131 1.53 11.01 -14.79
CA SER A 131 1.36 12.33 -15.40
C SER A 131 0.49 13.25 -14.55
N LEU A 132 -0.64 12.74 -14.05
CA LEU A 132 -1.64 13.49 -13.30
C LEU A 132 -1.51 13.29 -11.78
N ASN A 133 -0.27 13.18 -11.29
CA ASN A 133 0.01 12.81 -9.90
C ASN A 133 -0.70 13.73 -8.87
N ASN A 134 -0.70 15.05 -9.10
CA ASN A 134 -1.35 16.01 -8.21
C ASN A 134 -2.88 15.85 -8.19
N GLN A 135 -3.49 15.63 -9.36
CA GLN A 135 -4.94 15.46 -9.49
C GLN A 135 -5.40 14.17 -8.82
N ILE A 136 -4.70 13.06 -9.05
CA ILE A 136 -5.04 11.77 -8.44
C ILE A 136 -4.89 11.86 -6.91
N LYS A 137 -3.80 12.46 -6.44
CA LYS A 137 -3.56 12.67 -5.01
C LYS A 137 -4.68 13.47 -4.35
N TYR A 138 -5.20 14.50 -5.02
CA TYR A 138 -6.36 15.26 -4.53
C TYR A 138 -7.61 14.38 -4.43
N ILE A 139 -7.87 13.52 -5.44
CA ILE A 139 -9.01 12.58 -5.41
C ILE A 139 -8.83 11.57 -4.27
N VAL A 140 -7.62 11.05 -4.05
CA VAL A 140 -7.33 10.15 -2.91
C VAL A 140 -7.63 10.84 -1.58
N TYR A 141 -7.29 12.12 -1.42
CA TYR A 141 -7.64 12.88 -0.21
C TYR A 141 -9.14 13.05 -0.02
N LEU A 142 -9.89 13.24 -1.10
CA LEU A 142 -11.34 13.34 -1.05
C LEU A 142 -12.01 11.99 -0.73
N ALA A 143 -11.52 10.91 -1.33
CA ALA A 143 -12.08 9.56 -1.20
C ALA A 143 -11.63 8.82 0.06
N SER A 144 -10.55 9.25 0.71
CA SER A 144 -9.98 8.58 1.87
C SER A 144 -10.97 8.57 3.05
N PRO A 145 -11.22 7.39 3.67
CA PRO A 145 -12.06 7.29 4.87
C PRO A 145 -11.44 8.00 6.08
N ILE A 146 -10.11 8.15 6.06
CA ILE A 146 -9.37 8.96 7.04
C ILE A 146 -9.41 10.39 6.52
N LYS A 147 -10.07 11.30 7.27
CA LYS A 147 -10.29 12.70 6.88
C LYS A 147 -8.97 13.50 6.86
N ILE A 148 -8.08 13.23 5.92
CA ILE A 148 -6.77 13.91 5.78
C ILE A 148 -6.95 15.41 5.52
N LEU A 149 -8.02 15.81 4.82
CA LEU A 149 -8.34 17.22 4.58
C LEU A 149 -8.77 17.99 5.83
N LYS A 150 -9.18 17.29 6.90
CA LYS A 150 -9.65 17.89 8.16
C LYS A 150 -8.81 17.49 9.37
N SER A 151 -7.74 16.71 9.19
CA SER A 151 -6.84 16.36 10.28
C SER A 151 -6.03 17.61 10.63
N ASP A 152 -6.29 18.18 11.80
CA ASP A 152 -5.46 19.24 12.36
C ASP A 152 -4.03 18.73 12.58
N ASP A 153 -3.05 19.64 12.52
CA ASP A 153 -1.65 19.38 12.85
C ASP A 153 -1.43 18.90 14.32
N SER A 154 -2.50 18.85 15.11
CA SER A 154 -2.54 18.36 16.50
C SER A 154 -2.74 16.85 16.64
N GLU A 155 -3.03 16.12 15.56
CA GLU A 155 -3.12 14.66 15.62
C GLU A 155 -1.75 14.03 15.90
N LYS A 156 -1.72 12.98 16.76
CA LYS A 156 -0.49 12.23 17.11
C LYS A 156 0.31 11.72 15.89
N PHE A 157 -0.34 11.59 14.74
CA PHE A 157 0.28 11.13 13.49
C PHE A 157 0.01 12.14 12.37
N ARG A 158 1.08 12.62 11.73
CA ARG A 158 0.99 13.54 10.58
C ARG A 158 0.65 12.82 9.29
N PHE A 159 -0.56 12.27 9.20
CA PHE A 159 -1.01 11.44 8.07
C PHE A 159 -0.85 12.12 6.71
N LYS A 160 -1.11 13.43 6.65
CA LYS A 160 -0.94 14.23 5.43
C LYS A 160 0.51 14.21 4.94
N GLU A 161 1.48 14.43 5.83
CA GLU A 161 2.91 14.46 5.50
C GLU A 161 3.40 13.08 5.02
N LEU A 162 3.01 12.00 5.72
CA LEU A 162 3.36 10.64 5.30
C LEU A 162 2.74 10.28 3.94
N THR A 163 1.48 10.67 3.71
CA THR A 163 0.80 10.40 2.44
C THR A 163 1.38 11.25 1.31
N ASP A 164 1.74 12.51 1.60
CA ASP A 164 2.40 13.41 0.66
C ASP A 164 3.75 12.85 0.20
N TYR A 165 4.52 12.30 1.14
CA TYR A 165 5.79 11.63 0.88
C TYR A 165 5.59 10.37 0.03
N LEU A 166 4.72 9.44 0.47
CA LEU A 166 4.47 8.17 -0.21
C LEU A 166 3.96 8.37 -1.64
N LEU A 167 3.00 9.30 -1.82
CA LEU A 167 2.36 9.57 -3.11
C LEU A 167 3.10 10.64 -3.93
N SER A 168 4.35 10.95 -3.59
CA SER A 168 5.16 11.85 -4.40
C SER A 168 5.42 11.26 -5.80
N LYS A 169 5.54 12.12 -6.82
CA LYS A 169 5.73 11.69 -8.22
C LYS A 169 6.93 10.75 -8.39
N THR A 170 7.99 10.95 -7.63
CA THR A 170 9.20 10.10 -7.67
C THR A 170 8.93 8.74 -7.04
N ASN A 171 8.28 8.70 -5.88
CA ASN A 171 8.01 7.45 -5.17
C ASN A 171 6.98 6.60 -5.91
N ILE A 172 5.92 7.19 -6.45
CA ILE A 172 4.95 6.49 -7.31
C ILE A 172 5.63 5.89 -8.53
N ARG A 173 6.50 6.67 -9.20
CA ARG A 173 7.26 6.17 -10.34
C ARG A 173 8.15 4.99 -9.94
N PHE A 174 8.86 5.09 -8.82
CA PHE A 174 9.65 3.99 -8.27
C PHE A 174 8.80 2.75 -8.01
N ILE A 175 7.64 2.89 -7.36
CA ILE A 175 6.72 1.77 -7.08
C ILE A 175 6.27 1.10 -8.39
N ILE A 176 5.90 1.88 -9.40
CA ILE A 176 5.49 1.34 -10.71
C ILE A 176 6.65 0.56 -11.37
N TYR A 177 7.86 1.12 -11.38
CA TYR A 177 9.03 0.41 -11.90
C TYR A 177 9.36 -0.85 -11.11
N LEU A 178 9.25 -0.81 -9.78
CA LEU A 178 9.48 -1.96 -8.92
C LEU A 178 8.46 -3.07 -9.21
N SER A 179 7.18 -2.73 -9.35
CA SER A 179 6.13 -3.68 -9.71
C SER A 179 6.39 -4.33 -11.06
N TYR A 180 6.79 -3.55 -12.07
CA TYR A 180 7.16 -4.10 -13.37
C TYR A 180 8.44 -4.93 -13.33
N PHE A 181 9.42 -4.57 -12.51
CA PHE A 181 10.64 -5.35 -12.33
C PHE A 181 10.32 -6.71 -11.73
N ILE A 182 9.48 -6.76 -10.69
CA ILE A 182 9.01 -8.02 -10.09
C ILE A 182 8.25 -8.85 -11.14
N TYR A 183 7.34 -8.22 -11.90
CA TYR A 183 6.63 -8.90 -12.99
C TYR A 183 7.60 -9.49 -14.03
N LEU A 184 8.63 -8.73 -14.43
CA LEU A 184 9.61 -9.17 -15.41
C LEU A 184 10.44 -10.37 -14.92
N ILE A 185 10.81 -10.41 -13.64
CA ILE A 185 11.47 -11.58 -13.05
C ILE A 185 10.55 -12.79 -13.14
N THR A 186 9.29 -12.66 -12.69
CA THR A 186 8.31 -13.74 -12.74
C THR A 186 8.06 -14.20 -14.17
N PHE A 187 7.86 -13.26 -15.10
CA PHE A 187 7.68 -13.54 -16.53
C PHE A 187 8.85 -14.34 -17.11
N ASN A 188 10.08 -13.93 -16.84
CA ASN A 188 11.24 -14.67 -17.34
C ASN A 188 11.35 -16.08 -16.75
N ILE A 189 11.10 -16.25 -15.44
CA ILE A 189 11.14 -17.57 -14.79
C ILE A 189 10.12 -18.52 -15.45
N PHE A 190 8.88 -18.07 -15.61
CA PHE A 190 7.80 -18.87 -16.19
C PHE A 190 8.01 -19.15 -17.68
N ASN A 191 8.42 -18.13 -18.44
CA ASN A 191 8.68 -18.26 -19.87
C ASN A 191 9.85 -19.23 -20.16
N LEU A 192 10.91 -19.23 -19.35
CA LEU A 192 12.00 -20.20 -19.47
C LEU A 192 11.55 -21.65 -19.19
N GLN A 193 10.45 -21.84 -18.47
CA GLN A 193 9.83 -23.13 -18.22
C GLN A 193 8.74 -23.48 -19.23
N ASN A 194 8.50 -22.64 -20.25
CA ASN A 194 7.37 -22.74 -21.19
C ASN A 194 6.00 -22.76 -20.49
N ILE A 195 5.86 -22.01 -19.39
CA ILE A 195 4.62 -21.85 -18.63
C ILE A 195 4.08 -20.44 -18.86
N THR A 196 2.79 -20.30 -19.12
CA THR A 196 2.11 -18.99 -19.20
C THR A 196 1.75 -18.49 -17.80
N ILE A 197 1.82 -17.18 -17.57
CA ILE A 197 1.41 -16.58 -16.28
C ILE A 197 -0.10 -16.38 -16.28
N TYR A 198 -0.64 -15.85 -17.36
CA TYR A 198 -2.06 -15.67 -17.57
C TYR A 198 -2.65 -16.80 -18.44
N GLU A 199 -3.92 -16.65 -18.80
CA GLU A 199 -4.68 -17.63 -19.59
C GLU A 199 -4.03 -17.93 -20.94
N THR A 200 -3.34 -16.94 -21.54
CA THR A 200 -2.67 -17.10 -22.83
C THR A 200 -1.34 -16.35 -22.87
N GLU A 201 -0.40 -16.84 -23.68
CA GLU A 201 0.87 -16.14 -23.96
C GLU A 201 0.67 -14.75 -24.57
N VAL A 202 -0.47 -14.51 -25.22
CA VAL A 202 -0.76 -13.23 -25.88
C VAL A 202 -1.08 -12.16 -24.83
N ILE A 203 -1.77 -12.54 -23.75
CA ILE A 203 -2.01 -11.67 -22.60
C ILE A 203 -0.69 -11.37 -21.87
N ASP A 204 0.15 -12.38 -21.65
CA ASP A 204 1.49 -12.18 -21.06
C ASP A 204 2.31 -11.15 -21.88
N ARG A 205 2.28 -11.29 -23.21
CA ARG A 205 2.93 -10.34 -24.13
C ARG A 205 2.31 -8.94 -24.06
N ALA A 206 1.00 -8.82 -23.93
CA ALA A 206 0.32 -7.53 -23.79
C ALA A 206 0.76 -6.78 -22.53
N VAL A 207 0.90 -7.48 -21.39
CA VAL A 207 1.42 -6.89 -20.15
C VAL A 207 2.88 -6.46 -20.33
N LEU A 208 3.72 -7.30 -20.94
CA LEU A 208 5.12 -6.93 -21.22
C LEU A 208 5.24 -5.72 -22.16
N GLN A 209 4.42 -5.64 -23.20
CA GLN A 209 4.37 -4.50 -24.11
C GLN A 209 3.93 -3.22 -23.40
N SER A 210 2.96 -3.30 -22.48
CA SER A 210 2.52 -2.15 -21.68
C SER A 210 3.66 -1.57 -20.84
N PHE A 211 4.52 -2.44 -20.30
CA PHE A 211 5.72 -2.02 -19.58
C PHE A 211 6.69 -1.28 -20.50
N ILE A 212 7.02 -1.85 -21.67
CA ILE A 212 7.96 -1.24 -22.63
C ILE A 212 7.45 0.14 -23.06
N THR A 213 6.15 0.25 -23.38
CA THR A 213 5.52 1.52 -23.73
C THR A 213 5.64 2.54 -22.61
N PHE A 214 5.42 2.13 -21.36
CA PHE A 214 5.61 3.01 -20.22
C PHE A 214 7.07 3.47 -20.03
N VAL A 215 8.05 2.58 -20.18
CA VAL A 215 9.48 2.94 -20.10
C VAL A 215 9.85 3.96 -21.17
N ALA A 216 9.38 3.75 -22.41
CA ALA A 216 9.59 4.69 -23.50
C ALA A 216 8.95 6.05 -23.18
N PHE A 217 7.70 6.06 -22.73
CA PHE A 217 6.98 7.27 -22.32
C PHE A 217 7.69 8.04 -21.21
N ASP A 218 8.14 7.37 -20.16
CA ASP A 218 8.84 8.02 -19.05
C ASP A 218 10.22 8.55 -19.46
N SER A 219 10.87 7.90 -20.43
CA SER A 219 12.13 8.38 -21.00
C SER A 219 11.91 9.64 -21.84
N VAL A 220 10.85 9.70 -22.65
CA VAL A 220 10.43 10.92 -23.36
C VAL A 220 10.16 12.05 -22.37
N LEU A 221 9.40 11.80 -21.31
CA LEU A 221 9.12 12.79 -20.26
C LEU A 221 10.38 13.31 -19.57
N ARG A 222 11.36 12.44 -19.31
CA ARG A 222 12.64 12.83 -18.70
C ARG A 222 13.45 13.72 -19.63
N ASN A 223 13.47 13.39 -20.93
CA ASN A 223 14.19 14.16 -21.94
C ASN A 223 13.51 15.49 -22.30
N LEU A 224 12.18 15.61 -22.10
CA LEU A 224 11.44 16.86 -22.29
C LEU A 224 11.71 17.90 -21.20
N LYS A 225 11.95 17.48 -19.94
CA LYS A 225 12.20 18.42 -18.83
C LYS A 225 13.38 19.39 -19.03
N PRO A 226 14.55 18.97 -19.55
CA PRO A 226 15.67 19.87 -19.80
C PRO A 226 15.58 20.63 -21.13
N LEU A 227 14.66 20.25 -22.02
CA LEU A 227 14.40 21.03 -23.24
C LEU A 227 13.50 22.20 -22.84
N ASP A 228 13.93 23.45 -23.06
CA ASP A 228 13.10 24.66 -22.94
C ASP A 228 11.89 24.68 -23.92
N PHE A 229 11.65 23.56 -24.60
CA PHE A 229 10.54 23.32 -25.47
C PHE A 229 9.25 23.14 -24.67
N LYS A 230 8.50 24.24 -24.51
CA LYS A 230 7.11 24.22 -24.04
C LYS A 230 6.19 24.08 -25.24
N SER A 231 5.41 23.00 -25.30
CA SER A 231 4.41 22.80 -26.38
C SER A 231 3.41 23.96 -26.46
N SER A 232 3.09 24.60 -25.33
CA SER A 232 2.28 25.82 -25.29
C SER A 232 2.97 27.02 -25.96
N GLU A 233 4.28 27.17 -25.81
CA GLU A 233 5.08 28.20 -26.47
C GLU A 233 5.14 27.97 -27.97
N MET A 234 5.31 26.71 -28.40
CA MET A 234 5.26 26.36 -29.82
C MET A 234 3.87 26.61 -30.41
N LEU A 235 2.80 26.26 -29.70
CA LEU A 235 1.43 26.56 -30.13
C LEU A 235 1.21 28.07 -30.24
N LYS A 236 1.68 28.87 -29.26
CA LYS A 236 1.66 30.34 -29.34
C LYS A 236 2.39 30.85 -30.58
N ARG A 237 3.58 30.32 -30.88
CA ARG A 237 4.36 30.67 -32.08
C ARG A 237 3.65 30.29 -33.37
N ILE A 238 3.02 29.11 -33.43
CA ILE A 238 2.23 28.66 -34.60
C ILE A 238 1.03 29.60 -34.80
N VAL A 239 0.26 29.87 -33.76
CA VAL A 239 -0.90 30.76 -33.88
C VAL A 239 -0.48 32.18 -34.23
N ARG A 240 0.62 32.68 -33.66
CA ARG A 240 1.21 33.97 -34.05
C ARG A 240 1.61 33.98 -35.53
N SER A 241 2.19 32.89 -36.03
CA SER A 241 2.59 32.78 -37.44
C SER A 241 1.40 32.74 -38.41
N ILE A 242 0.26 32.17 -37.99
CA ILE A 242 -0.97 32.08 -38.81
C ILE A 242 -1.77 33.39 -38.75
N THR A 243 -1.91 33.97 -37.56
CA THR A 243 -2.87 35.06 -37.29
C THR A 243 -2.21 36.45 -37.21
N GLY A 244 -0.88 36.51 -37.07
CA GLY A 244 -0.14 37.78 -36.91
C GLY A 244 -0.39 38.51 -35.57
N LYS A 245 -1.15 37.92 -34.65
CA LYS A 245 -1.50 38.50 -33.33
C LYS A 245 -0.87 37.70 -32.20
N ASP A 246 -0.36 38.39 -31.18
CA ASP A 246 0.10 37.79 -29.95
C ASP A 246 -1.10 37.40 -29.06
N LEU A 247 -1.20 36.11 -28.72
CA LEU A 247 -2.20 35.61 -27.78
C LEU A 247 -1.68 35.82 -26.33
N ASN A 248 -2.18 36.88 -25.69
CA ASN A 248 -2.07 37.05 -24.24
C ASN A 248 -3.13 36.20 -23.55
N VAL A 249 -2.79 34.93 -23.30
CA VAL A 249 -3.49 34.05 -22.36
C VAL A 249 -2.47 33.46 -21.41
#